data_AF-J0PYJ6-F1
#
_entry.id   AF-J0PYJ6-F1
#
_cell.length_a   1.000
_cell.length_b   1.000
_cell.length_c   1.000
_cell.angle_alpha   90.00
_cell.angle_beta   90.00
_cell.angle_gamma   90.00
#
_symmetry.space_group_name_H-M   'P 1'
#
loop_
_entity.id
_entity.type
_entity.pdbx_description
1 polymer ?
#
loop_
_entity_poly.entity_id
_entity_poly.type
_entity_poly.pdbx_seq_one_letter_code
_entity_poly.pdbx_strand_id
1 'polypeptide(L)'
;MQLIRPGMGTENSIQLIYSLIQMVRPRTVIEIGAGDSTRFIAKALQKAKQAWQQDTRILESSLWKERTALLAPSGIPENYQPRLMILLQRINQIKKREEKSARKARLSSVFFSPVSEEIN
;
A
#
# COMPACT_ATOMS: atom_id res chain seq x y z
N MET A 1 5.30 -4.28 21.90
CA MET A 1 5.07 -5.05 20.66
C MET A 1 5.96 -4.44 19.57
N GLN A 2 7.10 -5.07 19.24
CA GLN A 2 7.96 -4.57 18.16
C GLN A 2 7.27 -4.84 16.84
N LEU A 3 6.77 -3.77 16.22
CA LEU A 3 5.99 -3.81 14.98
C LEU A 3 6.85 -3.99 13.72
N ILE A 4 8.19 -4.05 13.86
CA ILE A 4 9.12 -4.04 12.74
C ILE A 4 9.87 -5.37 12.72
N ARG A 5 9.80 -6.10 11.60
CA ARG A 5 10.56 -7.34 11.38
C ARG A 5 11.79 -7.02 10.54
N PRO A 6 12.98 -6.85 11.16
CA PRO A 6 14.19 -6.55 10.41
C PRO A 6 14.50 -7.64 9.37
N GLY A 7 14.86 -7.22 8.16
CA GLY A 7 15.26 -8.09 7.05
C GLY A 7 14.20 -8.26 5.95
N MET A 8 13.11 -7.48 5.95
CA MET A 8 12.07 -7.53 4.92
C MET A 8 12.40 -6.66 3.69
N GLY A 9 13.49 -5.88 3.74
CA GLY A 9 14.08 -5.17 2.60
C GLY A 9 13.60 -3.73 2.44
N THR A 10 12.48 -3.36 3.05
CA THR A 10 11.95 -1.99 2.99
C THR A 10 12.56 -1.07 4.04
N GLU A 11 13.20 -1.59 5.08
CA GLU A 11 13.67 -0.78 6.23
C GLU A 11 14.65 0.31 5.81
N ASN A 12 15.57 -0.02 4.91
CA ASN A 12 16.59 0.90 4.42
C ASN A 12 16.02 1.98 3.49
N SER A 13 14.88 1.70 2.84
CA SER A 13 14.27 2.61 1.87
C SER A 13 13.24 3.55 2.51
N ILE A 14 12.84 3.32 3.77
CA ILE A 14 11.80 4.11 4.45
C ILE A 14 12.15 5.60 4.48
N GLN A 15 13.40 5.96 4.78
CA GLN A 15 13.81 7.37 4.88
C GLN A 15 13.76 8.08 3.52
N LEU A 16 14.13 7.36 2.45
CA LEU A 16 14.04 7.86 1.09
C LEU A 16 12.58 8.07 0.69
N ILE A 17 11.72 7.06 0.88
CA ILE A 17 10.29 7.14 0.56
C ILE A 17 9.62 8.27 1.34
N TYR A 18 9.95 8.39 2.63
CA TYR A 18 9.45 9.45 3.49
C TYR A 18 9.82 10.83 2.93
N SER A 19 11.10 11.03 2.59
CA SER A 19 11.59 12.30 2.03
C SER A 19 10.93 12.63 0.69
N LEU A 20 10.78 11.64 -0.19
CA LEU A 20 10.11 11.80 -1.48
C LEU A 20 8.65 12.22 -1.31
N ILE A 21 7.92 11.65 -0.34
CA ILE A 21 6.54 12.04 -0.04
C ILE A 21 6.47 13.49 0.43
N GLN A 22 7.42 13.96 1.26
CA GLN A 22 7.45 15.36 1.72
C GLN A 22 7.74 16.34 0.58
N MET A 23 8.63 15.96 -0.34
CA MET A 23 9.05 16.81 -1.45
C MET A 23 8.00 16.87 -2.56
N VAL A 24 7.55 15.70 -3.03
CA VAL A 24 6.66 15.58 -4.20
C VAL A 24 5.20 15.85 -3.82
N ARG A 25 4.84 15.67 -2.54
CA ARG A 25 3.47 15.87 -2.02
C ARG A 25 2.41 15.17 -2.87
N PRO A 26 2.50 13.83 -3.03
CA PRO A 26 1.64 13.10 -3.93
C PRO A 26 0.18 13.10 -3.46
N ARG A 27 -0.76 13.27 -4.39
CA ARG A 27 -2.20 13.14 -4.09
C ARG A 27 -2.59 11.71 -3.74
N THR A 28 -1.89 10.72 -4.27
CA THR A 28 -2.20 9.30 -4.06
C THR A 28 -0.91 8.50 -4.09
N VAL A 29 -0.76 7.60 -3.12
CA VAL A 29 0.29 6.59 -3.07
C VAL A 29 -0.38 5.22 -3.11
N ILE A 30 0.13 4.36 -3.99
CA ILE A 30 -0.31 2.96 -4.08
C ILE A 30 0.84 2.10 -3.55
N GLU A 31 0.59 1.39 -2.46
CA GLU A 31 1.50 0.38 -1.92
C GLU A 31 1.03 -1.01 -2.37
N ILE A 32 1.95 -1.81 -2.91
CA ILE A 32 1.67 -3.21 -3.27
C ILE A 32 2.22 -4.10 -2.15
N GLY A 33 1.35 -4.88 -1.54
CA GLY A 33 1.59 -5.54 -0.26
C GLY A 33 1.23 -4.64 0.93
N ALA A 34 1.29 -5.21 2.13
CA ALA A 34 1.16 -4.46 3.38
C ALA A 34 2.23 -4.95 4.33
N GLY A 35 3.05 -4.03 4.82
CA GLY A 35 4.20 -4.34 5.66
C GLY A 35 4.58 -3.17 6.55
N ASP A 36 5.80 -3.18 7.06
CA ASP A 36 6.25 -2.16 8.01
C ASP A 36 6.28 -0.76 7.37
N SER A 37 6.58 -0.69 6.07
CA SER A 37 6.55 0.54 5.24
C SER A 37 5.21 1.26 5.26
N THR A 38 4.09 0.53 5.35
CA THR A 38 2.73 1.11 5.31
C THR A 38 2.55 2.19 6.36
N ARG A 39 2.98 1.95 7.60
CA ARG A 39 2.86 2.92 8.70
C ARG A 39 3.72 4.16 8.44
N PHE A 40 4.91 3.99 7.88
CA PHE A 40 5.81 5.10 7.56
C PHE A 40 5.28 5.95 6.41
N ILE A 41 4.73 5.33 5.37
CA ILE A 41 4.08 6.02 4.25
C ILE A 41 2.90 6.84 4.76
N ALA A 42 2.02 6.24 5.58
CA ALA A 42 0.88 6.94 6.17
C ALA A 42 1.32 8.16 7.01
N LYS A 43 2.35 7.99 7.85
CA LYS A 43 2.94 9.08 8.64
C LYS A 43 3.56 10.17 7.78
N ALA A 44 4.24 9.81 6.69
CA ALA A 44 4.83 10.77 5.76
C ALA A 44 3.75 11.63 5.09
N LEU A 45 2.66 11.00 4.62
CA LEU A 45 1.53 11.70 3.98
C LEU A 45 0.83 12.64 4.96
N GLN A 46 0.63 12.23 6.22
CA GLN A 46 0.06 13.10 7.25
C GLN A 46 0.92 14.34 7.47
N LYS A 47 2.24 14.15 7.59
CA LYS A 47 3.17 15.27 7.79
C LYS A 47 3.25 16.18 6.56
N ALA A 48 3.21 15.62 5.35
CA ALA A 48 3.17 16.41 4.12
C ALA A 48 1.91 17.29 4.08
N LYS A 49 0.76 16.75 4.53
CA LYS A 49 -0.48 17.53 4.64
C LYS A 49 -0.35 18.68 5.63
N GLN A 50 0.20 18.43 6.81
CA GLN A 50 0.41 19.45 7.83
C GLN A 50 1.37 20.54 7.36
N ALA A 51 2.48 20.16 6.72
CA ALA A 51 3.44 21.08 6.13
C ALA A 51 2.77 21.97 5.07
N TRP A 52 1.97 21.38 4.17
CA TRP A 52 1.21 22.17 3.19
C TRP A 52 0.26 23.17 3.84
N GLN A 53 -0.51 22.76 4.85
CA GLN A 53 -1.41 23.67 5.56
C GLN A 53 -0.67 24.83 6.22
N GLN A 54 0.52 24.58 6.75
CA GLN A 54 1.37 25.63 7.31
C GLN A 54 1.91 26.56 6.21
N ASP A 55 2.41 26.00 5.11
CA ASP A 55 2.91 26.77 3.97
C ASP A 55 1.81 27.67 3.41
N THR A 56 0.60 27.14 3.20
CA THR A 56 -0.56 27.92 2.73
C THR A 56 -0.89 29.11 3.63
N ARG A 57 -0.87 28.93 4.96
CA ARG A 57 -1.07 30.07 5.89
C ARG A 57 0.02 31.13 5.75
N ILE A 58 1.28 30.71 5.58
CA ILE A 58 2.40 31.62 5.37
C ILE A 58 2.21 32.38 4.06
N LEU A 59 1.84 31.67 2.99
CA LEU A 59 1.55 32.24 1.67
C LEU A 59 0.45 33.31 1.73
N GLU A 60 -0.66 33.03 2.43
CA GLU A 60 -1.78 33.97 2.62
C GLU A 60 -1.36 35.22 3.39
N SER A 61 -0.42 35.09 4.33
CA SER A 61 0.07 36.21 5.15
C SER A 61 1.21 37.02 4.53
N SER A 62 1.84 36.52 3.46
CA SER A 62 3.08 37.09 2.92
C SER A 62 2.82 38.07 1.77
N LEU A 63 3.41 39.27 1.87
CA LEU A 63 3.45 40.25 0.79
C LEU A 63 4.53 39.94 -0.26
N TRP A 64 5.39 38.94 0.00
CA TRP A 64 6.61 38.71 -0.76
C TRP A 64 6.42 37.64 -1.86
N LYS A 65 6.03 38.10 -3.05
CA LYS A 65 5.64 37.25 -4.19
C LYS A 65 6.75 36.34 -4.73
N GLU A 66 8.03 36.73 -4.68
CA GLU A 66 9.09 35.85 -5.21
C GLU A 66 9.32 34.59 -4.34
N ARG A 67 9.17 34.71 -3.01
CA ARG A 67 9.35 33.59 -2.08
C ARG A 67 8.18 32.61 -2.07
N THR A 68 6.99 33.07 -2.42
CA THR A 68 5.79 32.23 -2.44
C THR A 68 5.87 31.12 -3.49
N ALA A 69 6.55 31.37 -4.62
CA ALA A 69 6.78 30.35 -5.66
C ALA A 69 7.62 29.14 -5.19
N LEU A 70 8.51 29.33 -4.20
CA LEU A 70 9.31 28.23 -3.63
C LEU A 70 8.52 27.36 -2.64
N LEU A 71 7.50 27.93 -2.00
CA LEU A 71 6.66 27.24 -1.02
C LEU A 71 5.47 26.51 -1.67
N ALA A 72 5.05 26.95 -2.86
CA ALA A 72 3.98 26.35 -3.66
C ALA A 72 4.51 25.68 -4.93
N PRO A 73 5.01 24.43 -4.85
CA PRO A 73 5.29 23.63 -6.04
C PRO A 73 4.04 23.53 -6.93
N SER A 74 4.22 23.73 -8.24
CA SER A 74 3.14 23.62 -9.22
C SER A 74 2.48 22.23 -9.18
N GLY A 75 1.14 22.17 -9.17
CA GLY A 75 0.37 20.92 -9.27
C GLY A 75 -0.22 20.39 -7.95
N ILE A 76 0.10 21.01 -6.81
CA ILE A 76 -0.53 20.69 -5.52
C ILE A 76 -1.90 21.39 -5.45
N PRO A 77 -2.99 20.65 -5.17
CA PRO A 77 -4.30 21.27 -5.05
C PRO A 77 -4.39 22.06 -3.74
N GLU A 78 -5.13 23.17 -3.74
CA GLU A 78 -5.36 24.00 -2.53
C GLU A 78 -5.81 23.13 -1.34
N ASN A 79 -6.80 22.27 -1.58
CA ASN A 79 -7.26 21.27 -0.63
C ASN A 79 -6.45 19.97 -0.75
N TYR A 80 -5.18 20.00 -0.37
CA TYR A 80 -4.31 18.81 -0.39
C TYR A 80 -4.79 17.72 0.59
N GLN A 81 -5.35 16.65 0.03
CA GLN A 81 -5.84 15.48 0.75
C GLN A 81 -5.17 14.19 0.22
N PRO A 82 -3.96 13.86 0.69
CA PRO A 82 -3.25 12.68 0.23
C PRO A 82 -3.98 11.39 0.63
N ARG A 83 -3.99 10.41 -0.26
CA ARG A 83 -4.59 9.08 -0.05
C ARG A 83 -3.54 7.98 -0.13
N LEU A 84 -3.64 7.00 0.76
CA LEU A 84 -2.86 5.76 0.70
C LEU A 84 -3.81 4.62 0.30
N MET A 85 -3.50 3.96 -0.80
CA MET A 85 -4.20 2.75 -1.27
C MET A 85 -3.26 1.56 -1.14
N ILE A 86 -3.75 0.47 -0.57
CA ILE A 86 -2.96 -0.74 -0.32
C ILE A 86 -3.54 -1.88 -1.15
N LEU A 87 -2.74 -2.41 -2.08
CA LEU A 87 -3.08 -3.57 -2.89
C LEU A 87 -2.49 -4.83 -2.26
N LEU A 88 -3.33 -5.62 -1.59
CA LEU A 88 -2.90 -6.85 -0.95
C LEU A 88 -2.67 -7.97 -1.99
N GLN A 89 -1.43 -8.45 -2.12
CA GLN A 89 -1.14 -9.67 -2.88
C GLN A 89 -1.61 -10.90 -2.11
N ARG A 90 -2.46 -11.73 -2.74
CA ARG A 90 -3.09 -12.90 -2.10
C ARG A 90 -2.61 -14.23 -2.70
N ILE A 91 -1.30 -14.35 -2.91
CA ILE A 91 -0.68 -15.49 -3.63
C ILE A 91 -0.97 -16.84 -2.93
N ASN A 92 -0.87 -16.91 -1.60
CA ASN A 92 -1.02 -18.18 -0.87
C ASN A 92 -2.46 -18.69 -0.76
N GLN A 93 -3.47 -17.84 -0.93
CA GLN A 93 -4.87 -18.30 -0.84
C GLN A 93 -5.34 -18.96 -2.13
N ILE A 94 -4.75 -18.61 -3.27
CA ILE A 94 -5.06 -19.23 -4.56
C ILE A 94 -4.50 -20.66 -4.57
N LYS A 95 -3.21 -20.84 -4.22
CA LYS A 95 -2.59 -22.18 -4.10
C LYS A 95 -3.34 -23.11 -3.14
N LYS A 96 -3.72 -22.63 -1.94
CA LYS A 96 -4.49 -23.43 -0.98
C LYS A 96 -5.89 -23.79 -1.49
N ARG A 97 -6.53 -22.94 -2.30
CA ARG A 97 -7.82 -23.25 -2.93
C ARG A 97 -7.67 -24.31 -4.01
N GLU A 98 -6.62 -24.23 -4.83
CA GLU A 98 -6.31 -25.23 -5.86
C GLU A 98 -5.99 -26.59 -5.25
N GLU A 99 -5.15 -26.66 -4.22
CA GLU A 99 -4.85 -27.91 -3.50
C GLU A 99 -6.09 -28.52 -2.85
N LYS A 100 -6.95 -27.68 -2.25
CA LYS A 100 -8.19 -28.14 -1.61
C LYS A 100 -9.20 -28.65 -2.66
N SER A 101 -9.29 -28.00 -3.82
CA SER A 101 -10.07 -28.47 -4.96
C SER A 101 -9.53 -29.79 -5.51
N ALA A 102 -8.21 -29.89 -5.73
CA ALA A 102 -7.57 -31.10 -6.22
C ALA A 102 -7.74 -32.29 -5.25
N ARG A 103 -7.67 -32.04 -3.95
CA ARG A 103 -7.91 -33.05 -2.91
C ARG A 103 -9.38 -33.49 -2.87
N LYS A 104 -10.33 -32.57 -3.05
CA LYS A 104 -11.77 -32.89 -3.14
C LYS A 104 -12.08 -33.72 -4.38
N ALA A 105 -11.50 -33.37 -5.53
CA ALA A 105 -11.65 -34.11 -6.78
C ALA A 105 -11.09 -35.55 -6.70
N ARG A 106 -9.93 -35.74 -6.06
CA ARG A 106 -9.37 -37.09 -5.80
C ARG A 106 -10.23 -37.92 -4.85
N LEU A 107 -10.81 -37.30 -3.81
CA LEU A 107 -11.70 -38.01 -2.90
C LEU A 107 -13.00 -38.44 -3.61
N SER A 108 -13.57 -37.61 -4.47
CA SER A 108 -14.76 -38.00 -5.26
C SER A 108 -14.47 -39.11 -6.28
N SER A 109 -13.27 -39.17 -6.87
CA SER A 109 -12.92 -40.24 -7.82
C SER A 109 -12.61 -41.58 -7.15
N VAL A 110 -12.25 -41.59 -5.86
CA VAL A 110 -12.03 -42.83 -5.10
C VAL A 110 -13.35 -43.47 -4.65
N PHE A 111 -14.39 -42.66 -4.40
CA PHE A 111 -15.72 -43.14 -3.97
C PHE A 111 -16.65 -43.58 -5.12
N PHE A 112 -16.27 -43.34 -6.38
CA PHE A 112 -16.98 -43.85 -7.57
C PHE A 112 -16.08 -44.81 -8.34
N SER A 113 -15.82 -45.99 -7.79
CA SER A 113 -15.46 -47.15 -8.62
C SER A 113 -16.75 -47.89 -8.93
N PRO A 114 -17.13 -48.10 -10.21
CA PRO A 114 -18.28 -48.94 -10.51
C PRO A 114 -17.92 -50.36 -10.07
N VAL A 115 -18.70 -50.92 -9.13
CA VAL A 115 -18.66 -52.35 -8.87
C VAL A 115 -19.17 -53.01 -10.15
N SER A 116 -18.26 -53.60 -10.91
CA SER A 116 -18.61 -54.46 -12.02
C SER A 116 -19.37 -55.66 -11.45
N GLU A 117 -20.70 -55.63 -11.55
CA GLU A 117 -21.52 -56.82 -11.37
C GLU A 117 -21.19 -57.80 -12.51
N GLU A 118 -20.31 -58.75 -12.24
CA GLU A 118 -20.28 -60.02 -12.97
C GLU A 118 -21.57 -60.78 -12.63
N ILE A 119 -22.52 -60.78 -13.56
CA ILE A 119 -23.67 -61.68 -13.54
C ILE A 119 -23.46 -62.69 -14.68
N ASN A 120 -23.16 -63.93 -14.29
CA ASN A 120 -23.35 -65.13 -15.10
C ASN A 120 -24.85 -65.39 -15.33
#